data_AF-A0A932WNV1-F1
#
_entry.id   AF-A0A932WNV1-F1
#
_cell.length_a   1.000
_cell.length_b   1.000
_cell.length_c   1.000
_cell.angle_alpha   90.00
_cell.angle_beta   90.00
_cell.angle_gamma   90.00
#
_symmetry.space_group_name_H-M   'P 1'
#
loop_
_entity.id
_entity.type
_entity.pdbx_description
1 polymer ?
#
loop_
_entity_poly.entity_id
_entity_poly.type
_entity_poly.pdbx_seq_one_letter_code
_entity_poly.pdbx_strand_id
1 'polypeptide(L)'
;MDRLGTVLLTLVALGQVARAQEPGETVVVVRETSMKREKEVVQTLAPGRFARVEDVDSTWLWVSAENAGWIARHDVATPKEAIEIFTARIDEGADDALTYTALGNAKLADKQIDEAITDFNEALRRDPKLIVALTSRAHALAEQRHFEKALADLNQAAQLDPQSVDVLFLRGTLLAERGQFEKAAAD
;
A
#
# COMPACT_ATOMS: atom_id res chain seq x y z
N MET A 1 60.14 0.72 -0.73
CA MET A 1 60.37 1.93 0.08
C MET A 1 60.24 3.16 -0.81
N ASP A 2 59.11 3.85 -0.97
CA ASP A 2 57.70 3.52 -0.83
C ASP A 2 56.97 4.44 -1.83
N ARG A 3 56.11 3.84 -2.66
CA ARG A 3 55.00 4.55 -3.30
C ARG A 3 53.86 4.45 -2.31
N LEU A 4 53.29 5.55 -1.84
CA LEU A 4 51.93 5.69 -1.30
C LEU A 4 51.79 7.08 -0.68
N GLY A 5 50.90 7.91 -1.23
CA GLY A 5 50.66 9.25 -0.70
C GLY A 5 49.60 10.04 -1.46
N THR A 6 48.59 9.37 -2.01
CA THR A 6 47.41 10.03 -2.56
C THR A 6 46.24 9.07 -2.43
N VAL A 7 45.39 9.23 -1.42
CA VAL A 7 43.93 9.05 -1.56
C VAL A 7 43.26 9.93 -0.51
N LEU A 8 42.55 10.92 -1.04
CA LEU A 8 41.48 11.69 -0.44
C LEU A 8 40.43 10.70 0.10
N LEU A 9 40.31 10.49 1.42
CA LEU A 9 39.25 9.63 1.95
C LEU A 9 37.96 10.44 2.05
N THR A 10 37.15 10.25 1.02
CA THR A 10 35.80 10.77 0.79
C THR A 10 34.81 10.33 1.86
N LEU A 11 33.78 11.16 2.06
CA LEU A 11 32.56 10.92 2.82
C LEU A 11 32.16 9.44 2.92
N VAL A 12 32.10 8.90 4.14
CA VAL A 12 31.26 7.74 4.44
C VAL A 12 29.86 8.26 4.79
N ALA A 13 29.08 8.56 3.75
CA ALA A 13 27.64 8.74 3.86
C ALA A 13 27.02 8.41 2.50
N LEU A 14 25.99 7.55 2.50
CA LEU A 14 25.21 7.07 1.36
C LEU A 14 25.89 6.00 0.48
N GLY A 15 25.60 4.74 0.81
CA GLY A 15 26.02 3.60 0.01
C GLY A 15 25.30 2.30 0.33
N GLN A 16 24.06 2.34 0.81
CA GLN A 16 23.14 1.27 0.44
C GLN A 16 22.67 1.63 -0.97
N VAL A 17 23.25 0.98 -1.98
CA VAL A 17 22.65 0.98 -3.31
C VAL A 17 21.26 0.38 -3.08
N ALA A 18 20.22 1.22 -3.14
CA ALA A 18 18.84 0.76 -3.07
C ALA A 18 18.72 -0.44 -4.02
N ARG A 19 18.29 -1.59 -3.49
CA ARG A 19 18.15 -2.82 -4.29
C ARG A 19 17.29 -2.45 -5.49
N ALA A 20 17.81 -2.69 -6.70
CA ALA A 20 17.02 -2.48 -7.90
C ALA A 20 15.82 -3.42 -7.84
N GLN A 21 14.60 -2.87 -7.90
CA GLN A 21 13.39 -3.68 -7.94
C GLN A 21 13.39 -4.62 -9.14
N GLU A 22 12.88 -5.83 -8.96
CA GLU A 22 12.86 -6.92 -9.94
C GLU A 22 11.42 -7.37 -10.24
N PRO A 23 11.15 -7.96 -11.43
CA PRO A 23 9.87 -8.59 -11.71
C PRO A 23 9.49 -9.64 -10.66
N GLY A 24 8.22 -9.65 -10.26
CA GLY A 24 7.67 -10.50 -9.21
C GLY A 24 7.67 -9.88 -7.81
N GLU A 25 8.40 -8.78 -7.59
CA GLU A 25 8.40 -8.08 -6.30
C GLU A 25 7.11 -7.28 -6.09
N THR A 26 6.72 -7.13 -4.82
CA THR A 26 5.70 -6.17 -4.41
C THR A 26 6.37 -4.85 -4.08
N VAL A 27 5.85 -3.75 -4.62
CA VAL A 27 6.27 -2.39 -4.28
C VAL A 27 5.11 -1.61 -3.68
N VAL A 28 5.42 -0.65 -2.82
CA VAL A 28 4.46 0.24 -2.17
C VAL A 28 4.69 1.65 -2.67
N VAL A 29 3.63 2.32 -3.10
CA VAL A 29 3.63 3.73 -3.50
C VAL A 29 3.90 4.59 -2.27
N VAL A 30 4.99 5.34 -2.27
CA VAL A 30 5.38 6.18 -1.12
C VAL A 30 4.90 7.62 -1.26
N ARG A 31 4.55 8.06 -2.46
CA ARG A 31 3.97 9.39 -2.74
C ARG A 31 2.95 9.28 -3.86
N GLU A 32 1.98 10.19 -3.89
CA GLU A 32 0.99 10.20 -4.97
C GLU A 32 1.67 10.20 -6.34
N THR A 33 1.25 9.27 -7.20
CA THR A 33 1.84 9.08 -8.52
C THR A 33 0.81 8.65 -9.54
N SER A 34 1.08 8.92 -10.81
CA SER A 34 0.23 8.50 -11.92
C SER A 34 0.81 7.26 -12.59
N MET A 35 0.01 6.21 -12.65
CA MET A 35 0.25 5.05 -13.50
C MET A 35 -0.16 5.37 -14.94
N LYS A 36 0.76 5.15 -15.88
CA LYS A 36 0.59 5.56 -17.28
C LYS A 36 0.71 4.40 -18.24
N ARG A 37 -0.02 4.48 -19.35
CA ARG A 37 0.17 3.61 -20.52
C ARG A 37 0.40 4.52 -21.71
N GLU A 38 1.53 4.33 -22.38
CA GLU A 38 2.01 5.26 -23.41
C GLU A 38 2.07 6.70 -22.87
N LYS A 39 1.14 7.57 -23.29
CA LYS A 39 1.06 8.97 -22.86
C LYS A 39 -0.14 9.26 -21.94
N GLU A 40 -1.00 8.28 -21.72
CA GLU A 40 -2.25 8.44 -20.99
C GLU A 40 -2.09 8.04 -19.53
N VAL A 41 -2.71 8.82 -18.63
CA VAL A 41 -2.85 8.43 -17.23
C VAL A 41 -3.98 7.42 -17.13
N VAL A 42 -3.65 6.21 -16.72
CA VAL A 42 -4.61 5.12 -16.52
C VAL A 42 -5.22 5.21 -15.13
N GLN A 43 -4.41 5.54 -14.11
CA GLN A 43 -4.85 5.62 -12.72
C GLN A 43 -3.92 6.51 -11.93
N THR A 44 -4.45 7.24 -10.95
CA THR A 44 -3.64 7.87 -9.89
C THR A 44 -3.63 6.97 -8.67
N LEU A 45 -2.43 6.70 -8.15
CA LEU A 45 -2.22 5.82 -7.00
C LEU A 45 -1.85 6.66 -5.78
N ALA A 46 -2.61 6.49 -4.71
CA ALA A 46 -2.35 7.12 -3.43
C ALA A 46 -1.17 6.43 -2.69
N PRO A 47 -0.52 7.15 -1.75
CA PRO A 47 0.48 6.54 -0.86
C PRO A 47 -0.08 5.31 -0.12
N GLY A 48 0.75 4.29 0.04
CA GLY A 48 0.40 3.02 0.68
C GLY A 48 -0.20 1.98 -0.27
N ARG A 49 -0.64 2.36 -1.48
CA ARG A 49 -1.08 1.38 -2.48
C ARG A 49 0.10 0.50 -2.88
N PHE A 50 -0.08 -0.82 -2.86
CA PHE A 50 0.93 -1.75 -3.31
C PHE A 50 0.55 -2.40 -4.64
N ALA A 51 1.56 -2.74 -5.43
CA ALA A 51 1.40 -3.32 -6.76
C ALA A 51 2.52 -4.35 -7.00
N ARG A 52 2.27 -5.30 -7.90
CA ARG A 52 3.28 -6.28 -8.32
C ARG A 52 4.06 -5.72 -9.50
N VAL A 53 5.37 -5.79 -9.45
CA VAL A 53 6.25 -5.45 -10.58
C VAL A 53 6.19 -6.59 -11.59
N GLU A 54 5.86 -6.29 -12.84
CA GLU A 54 5.86 -7.28 -13.94
C GLU A 54 7.02 -7.03 -14.91
N ASP A 55 7.41 -5.78 -15.11
CA ASP A 55 8.52 -5.41 -15.98
C ASP A 55 9.27 -4.19 -15.43
N VAL A 56 10.54 -4.07 -15.80
CA VAL A 56 11.45 -3.06 -15.28
C VAL A 56 12.17 -2.38 -16.44
N ASP A 57 11.98 -1.07 -16.52
CA ASP A 57 12.83 -0.16 -17.29
C ASP A 57 13.81 0.56 -16.33
N SER A 58 14.79 1.27 -16.89
CA SER A 58 15.75 2.09 -16.14
C SER A 58 15.14 2.90 -14.98
N THR A 59 14.13 3.73 -15.27
CA THR A 59 13.49 4.63 -14.28
C THR A 59 12.01 4.34 -14.04
N TRP A 60 11.45 3.33 -14.72
CA TRP A 60 10.03 3.01 -14.68
C TRP A 60 9.82 1.55 -14.34
N LEU A 61 8.74 1.26 -13.62
CA LEU A 61 8.29 -0.10 -13.33
C LEU A 61 6.93 -0.28 -13.97
N TRP A 62 6.75 -1.35 -14.74
CA TRP A 62 5.43 -1.77 -15.16
C TRP A 62 4.86 -2.58 -14.01
N VAL A 63 3.76 -2.09 -13.45
CA VAL A 63 3.12 -2.74 -12.32
C VAL A 63 1.71 -3.20 -12.65
N SER A 64 1.26 -4.23 -11.96
CA SER A 64 -0.13 -4.68 -11.94
C SER A 64 -0.75 -4.44 -10.56
N ALA A 65 -1.90 -3.77 -10.56
CA ALA A 65 -2.82 -3.62 -9.44
C ALA A 65 -4.24 -3.92 -9.95
N GLU A 66 -5.22 -3.06 -9.68
CA GLU A 66 -6.52 -3.09 -10.40
C GLU A 66 -6.34 -2.86 -11.91
N ASN A 67 -5.39 -1.98 -12.25
CA ASN A 67 -4.97 -1.70 -13.62
C ASN A 67 -3.47 -1.97 -13.75
N ALA A 68 -2.99 -2.04 -15.00
CA ALA A 68 -1.58 -2.17 -15.30
C ALA A 68 -1.04 -0.97 -16.08
N GLY A 69 0.19 -0.56 -15.75
CA GLY A 69 0.89 0.55 -16.39
C GLY A 69 2.23 0.88 -15.74
N TRP A 70 2.91 1.87 -16.31
CA TRP A 70 4.20 2.37 -15.86
C TRP A 70 4.05 3.36 -14.71
N ILE A 71 4.83 3.17 -13.66
CA ILE A 71 5.01 4.10 -12.55
C ILE A 71 6.49 4.47 -12.39
N ALA A 72 6.77 5.66 -11.87
CA ALA A 72 8.15 6.08 -11.68
C ALA A 72 8.79 5.30 -10.53
N ARG A 73 10.00 4.78 -10.74
CA ARG A 73 10.71 3.94 -9.77
C ARG A 73 10.96 4.65 -8.44
N HIS A 74 11.17 5.97 -8.45
CA HIS A 74 11.40 6.76 -7.25
C HIS A 74 10.10 7.11 -6.48
N ASP A 75 8.93 6.69 -6.97
CA ASP A 75 7.63 6.91 -6.32
C ASP A 75 7.20 5.73 -5.49
N VAL A 76 7.99 4.65 -5.53
CA VAL A 76 7.73 3.42 -4.81
C VAL A 76 8.95 2.97 -4.03
N ALA A 77 8.71 2.08 -3.07
CA ALA A 77 9.73 1.42 -2.31
C ALA A 77 9.33 -0.04 -2.04
N THR A 78 10.26 -0.86 -1.55
CA THR A 78 9.88 -2.17 -0.99
C THR A 78 8.95 -1.97 0.22
N PRO A 79 8.17 -2.98 0.64
CA PRO A 79 7.31 -2.87 1.82
C PRO A 79 8.05 -2.39 3.07
N LYS A 80 9.27 -2.89 3.31
CA LYS A 80 10.10 -2.51 4.47
C LYS A 80 10.57 -1.07 4.41
N GLU A 81 11.08 -0.62 3.27
CA GLU A 81 11.48 0.78 3.08
C GLU A 81 10.28 1.73 3.18
N ALA A 82 9.10 1.31 2.68
CA ALA A 82 7.88 2.10 2.81
C ALA A 82 7.42 2.25 4.27
N ILE A 83 7.57 1.21 5.09
CA ILE A 83 7.32 1.28 6.54
C ILE A 83 8.22 2.34 7.19
N GLU A 84 9.52 2.35 6.87
CA GLU A 84 10.46 3.33 7.37
C GLU A 84 10.07 4.76 6.94
N ILE A 85 9.72 4.94 5.66
CA ILE A 85 9.30 6.24 5.10
C ILE A 85 8.04 6.77 5.78
N PHE A 86 7.00 5.95 5.93
CA PHE A 86 5.76 6.40 6.56
C PHE A 86 5.90 6.62 8.06
N THR A 87 6.72 5.81 8.75
CA THR A 87 7.05 6.03 10.16
C THR A 87 7.76 7.37 10.35
N ALA A 88 8.77 7.66 9.53
CA ALA A 88 9.48 8.93 9.57
C ALA A 88 8.55 10.13 9.32
N ARG A 89 7.59 10.01 8.39
CA ARG A 89 6.59 11.06 8.15
C ARG A 89 5.73 11.35 9.39
N ILE A 90 5.30 10.30 10.09
CA ILE A 90 4.52 10.44 11.33
C ILE A 90 5.37 11.16 12.39
N ASP A 91 6.63 10.74 12.56
CA ASP A 91 7.58 11.37 13.51
C ASP A 91 7.87 12.84 13.16
N GLU A 92 7.84 13.19 11.88
CA GLU A 92 7.99 14.56 11.35
C GLU A 92 6.70 15.40 11.43
N GLY A 93 5.58 14.81 11.84
CA GLY A 93 4.32 15.51 12.12
C GLY A 93 3.17 15.25 11.13
N ALA A 94 3.32 14.32 10.18
CA ALA A 94 2.21 13.84 9.35
C ALA A 94 1.30 12.87 10.13
N ASP A 95 0.72 13.37 11.22
CA ASP A 95 -0.15 12.64 12.15
C ASP A 95 -1.61 12.60 11.64
N ASP A 96 -1.83 12.04 10.45
CA ASP A 96 -3.13 12.03 9.77
C ASP A 96 -3.60 10.62 9.37
N ALA A 97 -4.90 10.48 9.13
CA ALA A 97 -5.52 9.19 8.84
C ALA A 97 -4.97 8.50 7.57
N LEU A 98 -4.60 9.26 6.53
CA LEU A 98 -4.06 8.71 5.29
C LEU A 98 -2.64 8.18 5.51
N THR A 99 -1.80 8.89 6.26
CA THR A 99 -0.44 8.44 6.58
C THR A 99 -0.44 7.14 7.40
N TYR A 100 -1.32 7.01 8.41
CA TYR A 100 -1.50 5.75 9.13
C TYR A 100 -2.07 4.64 8.25
N THR A 101 -3.00 4.95 7.34
CA THR A 101 -3.50 3.96 6.37
C THR A 101 -2.37 3.47 5.46
N ALA A 102 -1.51 4.38 5.01
CA ALA A 102 -0.39 4.05 4.15
C ALA A 102 0.66 3.19 4.87
N LEU A 103 0.97 3.50 6.12
CA LEU A 103 1.82 2.67 6.98
C LEU A 103 1.23 1.28 7.18
N GLY A 104 -0.07 1.19 7.52
CA GLY A 104 -0.76 -0.09 7.69
C GLY A 104 -0.74 -0.94 6.43
N ASN A 105 -0.96 -0.34 5.26
CA ASN A 105 -0.86 -1.05 3.98
C ASN A 105 0.57 -1.53 3.68
N ALA A 106 1.59 -0.74 4.03
CA ALA A 106 2.99 -1.16 3.89
C ALA A 106 3.33 -2.36 4.78
N LYS A 107 2.87 -2.35 6.05
CA LYS A 107 3.00 -3.48 6.98
C LYS A 107 2.25 -4.72 6.51
N LEU A 108 1.04 -4.54 5.97
CA LEU A 108 0.27 -5.63 5.37
C LEU A 108 1.02 -6.27 4.18
N ALA A 109 1.64 -5.45 3.32
CA ALA A 109 2.47 -5.93 2.22
C ALA A 109 3.73 -6.69 2.70
N ASP A 110 4.28 -6.33 3.87
CA ASP A 110 5.37 -7.05 4.55
C ASP A 110 4.90 -8.23 5.43
N LYS A 111 3.60 -8.56 5.40
CA LYS A 111 2.97 -9.65 6.19
C LYS A 111 2.96 -9.44 7.71
N GLN A 112 3.10 -8.20 8.15
CA GLN A 112 2.93 -7.76 9.55
C GLN A 112 1.47 -7.40 9.82
N ILE A 113 0.59 -8.41 9.84
CA ILE A 113 -0.87 -8.20 9.79
C ILE A 113 -1.42 -7.57 11.08
N ASP A 114 -0.93 -7.99 12.25
CA ASP A 114 -1.39 -7.45 13.55
C ASP A 114 -0.99 -5.98 13.71
N GLU A 115 0.23 -5.63 13.31
CA GLU A 115 0.72 -4.26 13.31
C GLU A 115 -0.02 -3.40 12.29
N ALA A 116 -0.33 -3.93 11.10
CA ALA A 116 -1.15 -3.24 10.11
C ALA A 116 -2.55 -2.90 10.64
N ILE A 117 -3.21 -3.85 11.31
CA ILE A 117 -4.52 -3.61 11.96
C ILE A 117 -4.40 -2.51 13.03
N THR A 118 -3.30 -2.47 13.77
CA THR A 118 -3.05 -1.42 14.76
C THR A 118 -2.97 -0.05 14.10
N ASP A 119 -2.23 0.09 12.99
CA ASP A 119 -2.14 1.35 12.26
C ASP A 119 -3.48 1.75 11.62
N PHE A 120 -4.27 0.80 11.11
CA PHE A 120 -5.61 1.09 10.61
C PHE A 120 -6.57 1.54 11.71
N ASN A 121 -6.44 1.00 12.94
CA ASN A 121 -7.19 1.51 14.08
C ASN A 121 -6.83 2.97 14.39
N GLU A 122 -5.54 3.31 14.32
CA GLU A 122 -5.09 4.69 14.47
C GLU A 122 -5.59 5.61 13.35
N ALA A 123 -5.61 5.13 12.09
CA ALA A 123 -6.21 5.85 10.98
C ALA A 123 -7.70 6.13 11.24
N LEU A 124 -8.47 5.12 11.63
CA LEU A 124 -9.91 5.22 11.88
C LEU A 124 -10.24 5.98 13.18
N ARG A 125 -9.30 6.09 14.13
CA ARG A 125 -9.44 6.99 15.28
C ARG A 125 -9.39 8.46 14.85
N ARG A 126 -8.61 8.78 13.81
CA ARG A 126 -8.45 10.14 13.27
C ARG A 126 -9.57 10.49 12.30
N ASP A 127 -9.90 9.56 11.40
CA ASP A 127 -11.06 9.68 10.52
C ASP A 127 -11.86 8.37 10.49
N PRO A 128 -12.94 8.28 11.30
CA PRO A 128 -13.79 7.09 11.33
C PRO A 128 -14.52 6.81 10.02
N LYS A 129 -14.58 7.76 9.09
CA LYS A 129 -15.29 7.63 7.81
C LYS A 129 -14.34 7.42 6.63
N LEU A 130 -13.05 7.23 6.88
CA LEU A 130 -12.09 7.01 5.82
C LEU A 130 -12.30 5.63 5.19
N ILE A 131 -12.97 5.60 4.03
CA ILE A 131 -13.36 4.37 3.34
C ILE A 131 -12.14 3.48 3.07
N VAL A 132 -11.03 4.06 2.60
CA VAL A 132 -9.81 3.29 2.31
C VAL A 132 -9.24 2.60 3.56
N ALA A 133 -9.34 3.22 4.74
CA ALA A 133 -8.89 2.61 6.00
C ALA A 133 -9.83 1.49 6.44
N LEU A 134 -11.15 1.66 6.28
CA LEU A 134 -12.14 0.62 6.55
C LEU A 134 -11.91 -0.60 5.65
N THR A 135 -11.74 -0.40 4.34
CA THR A 135 -11.52 -1.49 3.39
C THR A 135 -10.18 -2.18 3.62
N SER A 136 -9.11 -1.43 3.89
CA SER A 136 -7.79 -2.00 4.18
C SER A 136 -7.80 -2.81 5.47
N ARG A 137 -8.44 -2.32 6.53
CA ARG A 137 -8.58 -3.08 7.79
C ARG A 137 -9.45 -4.32 7.60
N ALA A 138 -10.54 -4.22 6.83
CA ALA A 138 -11.38 -5.36 6.51
C ALA A 138 -10.59 -6.48 5.80
N HIS A 139 -9.73 -6.11 4.84
CA HIS A 139 -8.85 -7.07 4.17
C HIS A 139 -7.89 -7.74 5.16
N ALA A 140 -7.20 -6.97 6.00
CA ALA A 140 -6.29 -7.53 7.02
C ALA A 140 -7.01 -8.45 8.03
N LEU A 141 -8.21 -8.06 8.48
CA LEU A 141 -9.05 -8.87 9.36
C LEU A 141 -9.52 -10.17 8.68
N ALA A 142 -9.85 -10.10 7.39
CA ALA A 142 -10.22 -11.27 6.59
C ALA A 142 -9.06 -12.27 6.45
N GLU A 143 -7.82 -11.80 6.24
CA GLU A 143 -6.63 -12.66 6.23
C GLU A 143 -6.46 -13.43 7.56
N GLN A 144 -6.87 -12.83 8.67
CA GLN A 144 -6.90 -13.47 10.00
C GLN A 144 -8.20 -14.24 10.31
N ARG A 145 -9.10 -14.38 9.33
CA ARG A 145 -10.42 -15.02 9.47
C ARG A 145 -11.36 -14.34 10.48
N HIS A 146 -11.13 -13.06 10.79
CA HIS A 146 -12.03 -12.23 11.58
C HIS A 146 -13.16 -11.64 10.73
N PHE A 147 -13.89 -12.51 10.03
CA PHE A 147 -14.87 -12.15 9.00
C PHE A 147 -16.00 -11.26 9.50
N GLU A 148 -16.47 -11.46 10.73
CA GLU A 148 -17.52 -10.63 11.35
C GLU A 148 -17.07 -9.17 11.46
N LYS A 149 -15.82 -8.93 11.89
CA LYS A 149 -15.26 -7.58 12.02
C LYS A 149 -14.98 -6.97 10.64
N ALA A 150 -14.45 -7.76 9.72
CA ALA A 150 -14.22 -7.33 8.34
C ALA A 150 -15.53 -6.90 7.65
N LEU A 151 -16.59 -7.71 7.78
CA LEU A 151 -17.91 -7.35 7.25
C LEU A 151 -18.52 -6.12 7.93
N ALA A 152 -18.26 -5.89 9.22
CA ALA A 152 -18.70 -4.67 9.90
C ALA A 152 -18.06 -3.42 9.27
N ASP A 153 -16.75 -3.46 9.02
CA ASP A 153 -16.02 -2.37 8.35
C ASP A 153 -16.53 -2.14 6.92
N LEU A 154 -16.75 -3.21 6.16
CA LEU A 154 -17.27 -3.12 4.79
C LEU A 154 -18.72 -2.62 4.75
N ASN A 155 -19.55 -2.97 5.74
CA ASN A 155 -20.89 -2.43 5.86
C ASN A 155 -20.86 -0.93 6.15
N GLN A 156 -19.95 -0.47 7.01
CA GLN A 156 -19.77 0.95 7.25
C GLN A 156 -19.28 1.66 5.99
N ALA A 157 -18.29 1.10 5.28
CA ALA A 157 -17.81 1.65 4.02
C ALA A 157 -18.92 1.75 2.96
N ALA A 158 -19.76 0.71 2.83
CA ALA A 158 -20.88 0.69 1.89
C ALA A 158 -22.01 1.66 2.26
N GLN A 159 -22.14 2.03 3.55
CA GLN A 159 -23.06 3.11 3.94
C GLN A 159 -22.53 4.49 3.55
N LEU A 160 -21.21 4.67 3.56
CA LEU A 160 -20.55 5.93 3.22
C LEU A 160 -20.50 6.14 1.71
N ASP A 161 -20.25 5.08 0.95
CA ASP A 161 -20.36 5.06 -0.51
C ASP A 161 -21.09 3.79 -0.98
N PRO A 162 -22.42 3.86 -1.15
CA PRO A 162 -23.23 2.73 -1.59
C PRO A 162 -22.99 2.27 -3.03
N GLN A 163 -22.19 2.99 -3.82
CA GLN A 163 -21.90 2.66 -5.21
C GLN A 163 -20.41 2.36 -5.42
N SER A 164 -19.62 2.30 -4.35
CA SER A 164 -18.21 1.93 -4.44
C SER A 164 -18.07 0.48 -4.90
N VAL A 165 -17.59 0.31 -6.12
CA VAL A 165 -17.35 -1.01 -6.73
C VAL A 165 -16.38 -1.84 -5.88
N ASP A 166 -15.30 -1.23 -5.38
CA ASP A 166 -14.29 -1.93 -4.58
C ASP A 166 -14.87 -2.43 -3.25
N VAL A 167 -15.70 -1.61 -2.59
CA VAL A 167 -16.34 -1.99 -1.32
C VAL A 167 -17.33 -3.12 -1.53
N LEU A 168 -18.22 -2.99 -2.53
CA LEU A 168 -19.23 -4.00 -2.84
C LEU A 168 -18.58 -5.31 -3.28
N PHE A 169 -17.55 -5.25 -4.13
CA PHE A 169 -16.81 -6.43 -4.57
C PHE A 169 -16.15 -7.17 -3.40
N LEU A 170 -15.45 -6.44 -2.52
CA LEU A 170 -14.80 -7.04 -1.35
C LEU A 170 -15.84 -7.62 -0.38
N ARG A 171 -16.96 -6.92 -0.15
CA ARG A 171 -18.04 -7.40 0.72
C ARG A 171 -18.74 -8.63 0.15
N GLY A 172 -19.09 -8.62 -1.12
CA GLY A 172 -19.69 -9.75 -1.83
C GLY A 172 -18.79 -10.98 -1.78
N THR A 173 -17.49 -10.80 -2.03
CA THR A 173 -16.49 -11.88 -1.91
C THR A 173 -16.49 -12.49 -0.51
N LEU A 174 -16.43 -11.65 0.54
CA LEU A 174 -16.41 -12.12 1.92
C LEU A 174 -17.73 -12.77 2.36
N LEU A 175 -18.86 -12.28 1.86
CA LEU A 175 -20.17 -12.89 2.07
C LEU A 175 -20.26 -14.27 1.42
N ALA A 176 -19.75 -14.42 0.19
CA ALA A 176 -19.72 -15.68 -0.54
C ALA A 176 -18.81 -16.72 0.15
N GLU A 177 -17.63 -16.31 0.64
CA GLU A 177 -16.75 -17.18 1.45
C GLU A 177 -17.44 -17.69 2.72
N ARG A 178 -18.42 -16.93 3.23
CA ARG A 178 -19.21 -17.25 4.41
C ARG A 178 -20.51 -17.97 4.08
N GLY A 179 -20.72 -18.36 2.83
CA GLY A 179 -21.92 -19.05 2.34
C GLY A 179 -23.18 -18.18 2.31
N GLN A 180 -23.06 -16.86 2.42
CA GLN A 180 -24.18 -15.91 2.35
C GLN A 180 -24.41 -15.47 0.91
N PHE A 181 -24.69 -16.44 0.03
CA PHE A 181 -24.71 -16.22 -1.42
C PHE A 181 -25.79 -15.23 -1.87
N GLU A 182 -26.96 -15.22 -1.24
CA GLU A 182 -28.03 -14.27 -1.59
C GLU A 182 -27.63 -12.82 -1.30
N LYS A 183 -26.87 -12.60 -0.21
CA LYS A 183 -26.37 -11.27 0.12
C LYS A 183 -25.19 -10.89 -0.78
N ALA A 184 -24.32 -11.85 -1.09
CA ALA A 184 -23.21 -11.63 -2.01
C ALA A 184 -23.69 -11.26 -3.42
N ALA A 185 -24.77 -11.88 -3.90
CA ALA A 185 -25.35 -11.56 -5.22
C ALA A 185 -26.14 -10.24 -5.25
N ALA A 186 -26.44 -9.67 -4.08
CA ALA A 186 -27.07 -8.36 -3.96
C ALA A 186 -26.06 -7.20 -3.97
N ASP A 187 -24.78 -7.50 -3.77
CA ASP A 187 -23.65 -6.59 -3.96
C ASP A 187 -23.18 -6.59 -5.41
#